data_AF-A0A257ASX9-F1
#
_entry.id   AF-A0A257ASX9-F1
#
_cell.length_a   1.000
_cell.length_b   1.000
_cell.length_c   1.000
_cell.angle_alpha   90.00
_cell.angle_beta   90.00
_cell.angle_gamma   90.00
#
_symmetry.space_group_name_H-M   'P 1'
#
loop_
_entity.id
_entity.type
_entity.pdbx_description
1 polymer ?
#
loop_
_entity_poly.entity_id
_entity_poly.type
_entity_poly.pdbx_seq_one_letter_code
_entity_poly.pdbx_strand_id
1 'polypeptide(L)'
;MWILDLEFHGEELERIKEIVGRHFTVEDVFLEAGVLTFTVSETEIKEKFKKLYQELHEMRFVPTAKLEDGKVRIRVFKYREVTPSLMKIKVLPIILFAATVGTVGADGFLRVTSPVYKVIYRMIFGRMSFIDQLIEGILFTASLMAIIGIHELGHKISAKIDGVESSPPYFIPGIPFMLPTFGAIIFQKGPIVNRDDMFDIGFSGPIAGFLVSIVVAALAFFRGTWVSAQELSLVMEQARKAGGIPLPSPLLFYLIRPLFGHPDKLPLTSPALSFAAWLGLLVTALNLFPVWQLDGGRIFRSILSPRQHRIASYISIAVLAFTGYFLFALLLLLLMPRVPDIPPLDQVSPLSRGRKLMFIVVFAMLALSFVPMLPF
;
A
#
# COMPACT_ATOMS: atom_id res chain seq x y z
N MET A 1 3.32 3.64 -21.66
CA MET A 1 4.02 3.39 -22.94
C MET A 1 4.81 4.64 -23.25
N TRP A 2 6.12 4.60 -23.05
CA TRP A 2 7.00 5.75 -23.24
C TRP A 2 7.27 5.88 -24.74
N ILE A 3 6.87 7.00 -25.36
CA ILE A 3 7.22 7.31 -26.74
C ILE A 3 8.56 8.04 -26.66
N LEU A 4 9.62 7.36 -27.09
CA LEU A 4 10.98 7.88 -27.12
C LEU A 4 11.21 8.53 -28.48
N ASP A 5 11.34 9.86 -28.50
CA ASP A 5 11.89 10.58 -29.64
C ASP A 5 13.42 10.50 -29.54
N LEU A 6 14.08 10.10 -30.64
CA LEU A 6 15.50 9.70 -30.66
C LEU A 6 16.44 10.79 -31.19
N GLU A 7 15.92 11.96 -31.58
CA GLU A 7 16.74 13.04 -32.12
C GLU A 7 17.23 13.97 -30.99
N PHE A 8 18.55 13.94 -30.74
CA PHE A 8 19.26 14.89 -29.90
C PHE A 8 19.79 16.05 -30.77
N HIS A 9 19.56 17.29 -30.36
CA HIS A 9 20.19 18.46 -31.00
C HIS A 9 21.60 18.70 -30.44
N GLY A 10 22.49 19.31 -31.23
CA GLY A 10 23.92 19.44 -30.89
C GLY A 10 24.19 20.10 -29.53
N GLU A 11 23.48 21.17 -29.19
CA GLU A 11 23.60 21.84 -27.87
C GLU A 11 23.09 20.99 -26.71
N GLU A 12 22.00 20.24 -26.92
CA GLU A 12 21.45 19.32 -25.90
C GLU A 12 22.46 18.23 -25.58
N LEU A 13 23.14 17.70 -26.60
CA LEU A 13 24.08 16.59 -26.48
C LEU A 13 25.34 16.97 -25.71
N GLU A 14 25.93 18.14 -26.00
CA GLU A 14 27.09 18.64 -25.25
C GLU A 14 26.75 18.92 -23.78
N ARG A 15 25.57 19.48 -23.52
CA ARG A 15 25.12 19.75 -22.16
C ARG A 15 24.88 18.47 -21.36
N ILE A 16 24.32 17.43 -21.98
CA ILE A 16 24.16 16.11 -21.33
C ILE A 16 25.54 15.52 -21.01
N LYS A 17 26.50 15.57 -21.94
CA LYS A 17 27.87 15.09 -21.70
C LYS A 17 28.54 15.81 -20.54
N GLU A 18 28.42 17.14 -20.47
CA GLU A 18 28.95 17.94 -19.37
C GLU A 18 28.35 17.50 -18.03
N ILE A 19 27.02 17.40 -17.95
CA ILE A 19 26.31 16.98 -16.74
C ILE A 19 26.76 15.58 -16.29
N VAL A 20 26.80 14.60 -17.20
CA VAL A 20 27.23 13.24 -16.87
C VAL A 20 28.70 13.23 -16.41
N GLY A 21 29.57 13.97 -17.10
CA GLY A 21 31.00 14.07 -16.77
C GLY A 21 31.30 14.76 -15.43
N ARG A 22 30.40 15.60 -14.92
CA ARG A 22 30.53 16.17 -13.57
C ARG A 22 30.30 15.14 -12.46
N HIS A 23 29.45 14.15 -12.70
CA HIS A 23 29.08 13.14 -11.69
C HIS A 23 29.88 11.85 -11.82
N PHE A 24 30.29 11.49 -13.04
CA PHE A 24 30.92 10.21 -13.35
C PHE A 24 32.19 10.36 -14.19
N THR A 25 33.13 9.46 -13.98
CA THR A 25 34.32 9.33 -14.82
C THR A 25 33.95 8.51 -16.06
N VAL A 26 33.73 9.22 -17.15
CA VAL A 26 33.28 8.65 -18.42
C VAL A 26 34.45 8.01 -19.16
N GLU A 27 34.37 6.71 -19.40
CA GLU A 27 35.36 5.95 -20.17
C GLU A 27 35.08 6.00 -21.68
N ASP A 28 33.79 5.96 -22.06
CA ASP A 28 33.36 5.93 -23.45
C ASP A 28 31.95 6.55 -23.60
N VAL A 29 31.70 7.14 -24.77
CA VAL A 29 30.41 7.76 -25.13
C VAL A 29 30.05 7.40 -26.56
N PHE A 30 28.88 6.80 -26.75
CA PHE A 30 28.40 6.41 -28.07
C PHE A 30 26.88 6.51 -28.17
N LEU A 31 26.38 6.49 -29.41
CA LEU A 31 24.95 6.40 -29.71
C LEU A 31 24.59 4.95 -29.99
N GLU A 32 23.82 4.33 -29.10
CA GLU A 32 23.31 2.98 -29.25
C GLU A 32 21.84 3.05 -29.69
N ALA A 33 21.54 2.67 -30.94
CA ALA A 33 20.19 2.76 -31.52
C ALA A 33 19.53 4.15 -31.35
N GLY A 34 20.31 5.22 -31.47
CA GLY A 34 19.84 6.61 -31.31
C GLY A 34 19.76 7.09 -29.85
N VAL A 35 20.21 6.30 -28.88
CA VAL A 35 20.21 6.65 -27.46
C VAL A 35 21.64 6.98 -27.00
N LEU A 36 21.81 8.16 -26.39
CA LEU A 36 23.11 8.58 -25.87
C LEU A 36 23.48 7.70 -24.66
N THR A 37 24.58 6.96 -24.81
CA THR A 37 25.03 5.94 -23.87
C THR A 37 26.45 6.24 -23.40
N PHE A 38 26.65 6.19 -22.09
CA PHE A 38 27.91 6.46 -21.42
C PHE A 38 28.36 5.20 -20.69
N THR A 39 29.63 4.82 -20.88
CA THR A 39 30.28 3.81 -20.04
C THR A 39 31.06 4.53 -18.95
N VAL A 40 30.81 4.19 -17.69
CA VAL A 40 31.45 4.85 -16.53
C VAL A 40 32.25 3.84 -15.70
N SER A 41 33.34 4.32 -15.11
CA SER A 41 34.26 3.48 -14.32
C SER A 41 33.71 3.14 -12.93
N GLU A 42 32.84 3.98 -12.38
CA GLU A 42 32.32 3.82 -11.03
C GLU A 42 31.32 2.67 -10.91
N THR A 43 31.46 1.88 -9.84
CA THR A 43 30.54 0.79 -9.49
C THR A 43 29.53 1.17 -8.41
N GLU A 44 29.90 2.05 -7.48
CA GLU A 44 29.00 2.66 -6.49
C GLU A 44 28.42 3.96 -7.04
N ILE A 45 27.22 3.86 -7.62
CA ILE A 45 26.62 4.99 -8.34
C ILE A 45 25.43 5.64 -7.63
N LYS A 46 24.83 5.01 -6.60
CA LYS A 46 23.52 5.39 -6.05
C LYS A 46 23.31 6.89 -5.83
N GLU A 47 24.14 7.52 -4.99
CA GLU A 47 23.98 8.94 -4.62
C GLU A 47 24.33 9.87 -5.80
N LYS A 48 25.38 9.54 -6.55
CA LYS A 48 25.76 10.29 -7.76
C LYS A 48 24.67 10.23 -8.82
N PHE A 49 24.04 9.07 -8.98
CA PHE A 49 22.96 8.83 -9.94
C PHE A 49 21.69 9.60 -9.55
N LYS A 50 21.38 9.68 -8.24
CA LYS A 50 20.23 10.49 -7.77
C LYS A 50 20.42 11.98 -8.09
N LYS A 51 21.64 12.51 -7.93
CA LYS A 51 21.97 13.91 -8.32
C LYS A 51 21.94 14.10 -9.85
N LEU A 52 22.51 13.16 -10.60
CA LEU A 52 22.45 13.16 -12.06
C LEU A 52 21.01 13.19 -12.57
N TYR A 53 20.14 12.37 -11.98
CA TYR A 53 18.71 12.34 -12.31
C TYR A 53 18.06 13.71 -12.06
N GLN A 54 18.31 14.34 -10.92
CA GLN A 54 17.72 15.64 -10.58
C GLN A 54 18.07 16.72 -11.62
N GLU A 55 19.35 16.83 -12.00
CA GLU A 55 19.81 17.82 -12.99
C GLU A 55 19.27 17.53 -14.40
N LEU A 56 19.27 16.26 -14.83
CA LEU A 56 18.75 15.90 -16.15
C LEU A 56 17.22 16.05 -16.23
N HIS A 57 16.51 15.81 -15.13
CA HIS A 57 15.05 15.88 -15.10
C HIS A 57 14.53 17.30 -15.34
N GLU A 58 15.23 18.34 -14.83
CA GLU A 58 14.91 19.74 -15.11
C GLU A 58 14.97 20.07 -16.61
N MET A 59 15.85 19.38 -17.34
CA MET A 59 16.00 19.51 -18.79
C MET A 59 15.08 18.57 -19.59
N ARG A 60 14.14 17.87 -18.92
CA ARG A 60 13.28 16.84 -19.53
C ARG A 60 14.08 15.68 -20.11
N PHE A 61 15.12 15.24 -19.43
CA PHE A 61 15.83 14.00 -19.71
C PHE A 61 15.78 13.06 -18.50
N VAL A 62 15.84 11.76 -18.74
CA VAL A 62 15.87 10.73 -17.71
C VAL A 62 17.01 9.76 -17.99
N PRO A 63 18.01 9.66 -17.07
CA PRO A 63 19.03 8.63 -17.15
C PRO A 63 18.50 7.28 -16.65
N THR A 64 19.06 6.19 -17.17
CA THR A 64 18.95 4.83 -16.62
C THR A 64 20.34 4.26 -16.46
N ALA A 65 20.60 3.47 -15.42
CA ALA A 65 21.86 2.78 -15.22
C ALA A 65 21.67 1.27 -15.14
N LYS A 66 22.48 0.53 -15.91
CA LYS A 66 22.54 -0.93 -15.88
C LYS A 66 23.99 -1.41 -15.88
N LEU A 67 24.21 -2.58 -15.29
CA LEU A 67 25.48 -3.28 -15.35
C LEU A 67 25.48 -4.18 -16.59
N GLU A 68 26.33 -3.87 -17.56
CA GLU A 68 26.48 -4.62 -18.83
C GLU A 68 27.98 -4.91 -19.02
N ASP A 69 28.34 -6.19 -19.22
CA ASP A 69 29.73 -6.64 -19.41
C ASP A 69 30.69 -6.21 -18.27
N GLY A 70 30.18 -6.15 -17.03
CA GLY A 70 30.96 -5.75 -15.86
C GLY A 70 31.19 -4.24 -15.73
N LYS A 71 30.67 -3.43 -16.66
CA LYS A 71 30.73 -1.97 -16.62
C LYS A 71 29.36 -1.35 -16.43
N VAL A 72 29.31 -0.18 -15.81
CA VAL A 72 28.07 0.57 -15.66
C VAL A 72 27.82 1.37 -16.93
N ARG A 73 26.66 1.13 -17.55
CA ARG A 73 26.18 1.91 -18.69
C ARG A 73 25.04 2.82 -18.27
N ILE A 74 25.22 4.11 -18.51
CA ILE A 74 24.20 5.14 -18.30
C ILE A 74 23.59 5.50 -19.66
N ARG A 75 22.30 5.23 -19.85
CA ARG A 75 21.55 5.61 -21.06
C ARG A 75 20.62 6.77 -20.74
N VAL A 76 20.65 7.83 -21.55
CA VAL A 76 19.82 9.03 -21.35
C VAL A 76 18.69 9.08 -22.37
N PHE A 77 17.46 9.29 -21.88
CA PHE A 77 16.25 9.33 -22.70
C PHE A 77 15.55 10.68 -22.57
N LYS A 78 14.86 11.12 -23.63
CA LYS A 78 13.98 12.30 -23.57
C LYS A 78 12.73 11.95 -22.76
N TYR A 79 12.39 12.80 -21.80
CA TYR A 79 11.27 12.60 -20.88
C TYR A 79 10.01 13.32 -21.39
N ARG A 80 8.92 12.57 -21.52
CA ARG A 80 7.61 13.11 -21.83
C ARG A 80 6.61 12.72 -20.76
N GLU A 81 6.12 13.71 -20.03
CA GLU A 81 5.11 13.51 -19.01
C GLU A 81 3.79 13.09 -19.67
N VAL A 82 3.27 11.92 -19.30
CA VAL A 82 1.97 11.43 -19.76
C VAL A 82 0.99 11.63 -18.60
N THR A 83 0.15 12.66 -18.68
CA THR A 83 -0.90 12.90 -17.68
C THR A 83 -2.19 12.15 -18.10
N PRO A 84 -2.67 11.17 -17.31
CA PRO A 84 -3.95 10.50 -17.56
C PRO A 84 -5.10 11.51 -17.66
N SER A 85 -6.10 11.25 -18.50
CA SER A 85 -7.25 12.14 -18.72
C SER A 85 -8.01 12.47 -17.42
N LEU A 86 -8.14 11.50 -16.51
CA LEU A 86 -8.78 11.66 -15.20
C LEU A 86 -8.08 12.69 -14.29
N MET A 87 -6.76 12.89 -14.45
CA MET A 87 -6.02 13.90 -13.67
C MET A 87 -6.36 15.34 -14.06
N LYS A 88 -6.96 15.55 -15.24
CA LYS A 88 -7.29 16.90 -15.72
C LYS A 88 -8.44 17.51 -14.91
N ILE A 89 -9.28 16.69 -14.28
CA ILE A 89 -10.43 17.14 -13.49
C ILE A 89 -9.99 17.38 -12.04
N LYS A 90 -9.60 18.62 -11.72
CA LYS A 90 -9.07 19.00 -10.40
C LYS A 90 -10.03 18.74 -9.23
N VAL A 91 -11.35 18.76 -9.48
CA VAL A 91 -12.39 18.56 -8.45
C VAL A 91 -12.69 17.07 -8.20
N LEU A 92 -12.29 16.18 -9.12
CA LEU A 92 -12.62 14.75 -9.05
C LEU A 92 -12.15 14.07 -7.75
N PRO A 93 -10.92 14.29 -7.23
CA PRO A 93 -10.50 13.71 -5.95
C PRO A 93 -11.42 14.06 -4.79
N ILE A 94 -11.93 15.29 -4.75
CA ILE A 94 -12.81 15.78 -3.67
C ILE A 94 -14.18 15.11 -3.77
N ILE A 95 -14.74 15.02 -4.97
CA ILE A 95 -16.03 14.33 -5.21
C ILE A 95 -15.91 12.87 -4.81
N LEU A 96 -14.85 12.20 -5.24
CA LEU A 96 -14.58 10.80 -4.92
C LEU A 96 -14.36 10.56 -3.43
N PHE A 97 -13.65 11.47 -2.75
CA PHE A 97 -13.51 11.42 -1.30
C PHE A 97 -14.86 11.56 -0.60
N ALA A 98 -15.67 12.54 -0.97
CA ALA A 98 -17.01 12.73 -0.40
C ALA A 98 -17.93 11.53 -0.66
N ALA A 99 -17.90 10.96 -1.86
CA ALA A 99 -18.64 9.74 -2.20
C ALA A 99 -18.15 8.53 -1.38
N THR A 100 -16.85 8.42 -1.14
CA THR A 100 -16.27 7.34 -0.32
C THR A 100 -16.67 7.48 1.14
N VAL A 101 -16.59 8.69 1.72
CA VAL A 101 -17.11 8.97 3.06
C VAL A 101 -18.60 8.62 3.16
N GLY A 102 -19.39 8.96 2.14
CA GLY A 102 -20.81 8.63 2.08
C GLY A 102 -21.08 7.12 2.04
N THR A 103 -20.35 6.36 1.22
CA THR A 103 -20.50 4.90 1.12
C THR A 103 -20.02 4.16 2.36
N VAL A 104 -18.88 4.57 2.94
CA VAL A 104 -18.40 4.06 4.23
C VAL A 104 -19.38 4.41 5.36
N GLY A 105 -19.91 5.63 5.37
CA GLY A 105 -20.92 6.08 6.34
C GLY A 105 -22.21 5.28 6.25
N ALA A 106 -22.72 5.06 5.05
CA ALA A 106 -23.89 4.23 4.81
C ALA A 106 -23.65 2.78 5.27
N ASP A 107 -22.50 2.19 4.94
CA ASP A 107 -22.13 0.84 5.41
C ASP A 107 -22.06 0.77 6.94
N GLY A 108 -21.42 1.75 7.59
CA GLY A 108 -21.36 1.85 9.04
C GLY A 108 -22.74 1.90 9.68
N PHE A 109 -23.63 2.75 9.15
CA PHE A 109 -25.00 2.86 9.65
C PHE A 109 -25.81 1.57 9.43
N LEU A 110 -25.68 0.93 8.27
CA LEU A 110 -26.32 -0.36 7.98
C LEU A 110 -25.85 -1.47 8.93
N ARG A 111 -24.55 -1.50 9.26
CA ARG A 111 -24.00 -2.47 10.22
C ARG A 111 -24.52 -2.20 11.63
N VAL A 112 -24.48 -0.96 12.06
CA VAL A 112 -24.92 -0.54 13.39
C VAL A 112 -26.42 -0.80 13.62
N THR A 113 -27.23 -0.67 12.57
CA THR A 113 -28.68 -0.96 12.63
C THR A 113 -29.00 -2.46 12.59
N SER A 114 -28.03 -3.32 12.25
CA SER A 114 -28.23 -4.77 12.12
C SER A 114 -28.59 -5.45 13.46
N PRO A 115 -29.38 -6.53 13.43
CA PRO A 115 -29.70 -7.31 14.64
C PRO A 115 -28.45 -7.84 15.35
N VAL A 116 -27.44 -8.29 14.60
CA VAL A 116 -26.17 -8.81 15.13
C VAL A 116 -25.43 -7.74 15.94
N TYR A 117 -25.30 -6.53 15.38
CA TYR A 117 -24.63 -5.43 16.07
C TYR A 117 -25.35 -5.07 17.37
N LYS A 118 -26.69 -5.00 17.34
CA LYS A 118 -27.51 -4.66 18.51
C LYS A 118 -27.39 -5.69 19.64
N VAL A 119 -27.23 -6.98 19.33
CA VAL A 119 -26.97 -8.03 20.33
C VAL A 119 -25.68 -7.75 21.07
N ILE A 120 -24.58 -7.52 20.32
CA ILE A 120 -23.26 -7.28 20.93
C ILE A 120 -23.23 -5.96 21.67
N TYR A 121 -23.73 -4.88 21.05
CA TYR A 121 -23.80 -3.56 21.67
C TYR A 121 -24.58 -3.58 22.98
N ARG A 122 -25.69 -4.33 23.03
CA ARG A 122 -26.52 -4.41 24.25
C ARG A 122 -25.77 -4.98 25.44
N MET A 123 -24.90 -5.96 25.21
CA MET A 123 -24.07 -6.52 26.28
C MET A 123 -23.06 -5.50 26.81
N ILE A 124 -22.55 -4.61 25.95
CA ILE A 124 -21.48 -3.67 26.32
C ILE A 124 -22.06 -2.38 26.93
N PHE A 125 -23.07 -1.78 26.29
CA PHE A 125 -23.55 -0.43 26.59
C PHE A 125 -25.05 -0.38 26.94
N GLY A 126 -25.76 -1.51 26.88
CA GLY A 126 -27.20 -1.56 27.18
C GLY A 126 -28.09 -1.18 26.00
N ARG A 127 -29.21 -0.49 26.26
CA ARG A 127 -30.20 -0.21 25.21
C ARG A 127 -29.65 0.82 24.21
N MET A 128 -29.63 0.45 22.94
CA MET A 128 -29.16 1.32 21.87
C MET A 128 -30.23 2.34 21.47
N SER A 129 -29.94 3.63 21.66
CA SER A 129 -30.76 4.73 21.15
C SER A 129 -30.46 5.03 19.68
N PHE A 130 -31.21 5.96 19.08
CA PHE A 130 -30.89 6.46 17.74
C PHE A 130 -29.59 7.29 17.71
N ILE A 131 -29.32 8.06 18.77
CA ILE A 131 -28.10 8.86 18.90
C ILE A 131 -26.87 7.93 18.97
N ASP A 132 -26.98 6.83 19.72
CA ASP A 132 -25.90 5.83 19.77
C ASP A 132 -25.60 5.23 18.40
N GLN A 133 -26.63 5.00 17.58
CA GLN A 133 -26.46 4.48 16.24
C GLN A 133 -25.68 5.44 15.34
N LEU A 134 -25.97 6.75 15.44
CA LEU A 134 -25.22 7.78 14.74
C LEU A 134 -23.77 7.85 15.21
N ILE A 135 -23.53 7.84 16.54
CA ILE A 135 -22.19 7.90 17.11
C ILE A 135 -21.36 6.69 16.67
N GLU A 136 -21.87 5.46 16.80
CA GLU A 136 -21.13 4.26 16.40
C GLU A 136 -20.88 4.20 14.89
N GLY A 137 -21.83 4.68 14.07
CA GLY A 137 -21.64 4.79 12.62
C GLY A 137 -20.55 5.81 12.25
N ILE A 138 -20.52 6.96 12.92
CA ILE A 138 -19.46 7.98 12.75
C ILE A 138 -18.11 7.43 13.23
N LEU A 139 -18.06 6.74 14.37
CA LEU A 139 -16.84 6.13 14.89
C LEU A 139 -16.25 5.11 13.91
N PHE A 140 -17.10 4.24 13.35
CA PHE A 140 -16.68 3.30 12.30
C PHE A 140 -16.11 4.06 11.08
N THR A 141 -16.86 5.04 10.58
CA THR A 141 -16.50 5.79 9.38
C THR A 141 -15.21 6.56 9.55
N ALA A 142 -15.08 7.31 10.64
CA ALA A 142 -13.89 8.08 10.97
C ALA A 142 -12.67 7.15 11.13
N SER A 143 -12.84 6.00 11.80
CA SER A 143 -11.76 5.04 12.00
C SER A 143 -11.29 4.44 10.67
N LEU A 144 -12.20 3.95 9.83
CA LEU A 144 -11.82 3.35 8.55
C LEU A 144 -11.22 4.37 7.57
N MET A 145 -11.81 5.57 7.51
CA MET A 145 -11.27 6.66 6.68
C MET A 145 -9.92 7.15 7.19
N ALA A 146 -9.68 7.16 8.51
CA ALA A 146 -8.38 7.50 9.07
C ALA A 146 -7.33 6.45 8.68
N ILE A 147 -7.64 5.15 8.77
CA ILE A 147 -6.71 4.08 8.40
C ILE A 147 -6.31 4.19 6.93
N ILE A 148 -7.29 4.24 6.01
CA ILE A 148 -7.02 4.29 4.57
C ILE A 148 -6.42 5.64 4.17
N GLY A 149 -6.95 6.74 4.72
CA GLY A 149 -6.45 8.08 4.41
C GLY A 149 -5.00 8.28 4.85
N ILE A 150 -4.63 7.83 6.06
CA ILE A 150 -3.26 7.92 6.55
C ILE A 150 -2.33 6.96 5.81
N HIS A 151 -2.80 5.78 5.39
CA HIS A 151 -2.08 4.87 4.48
C HIS A 151 -1.67 5.61 3.19
N GLU A 152 -2.63 6.23 2.50
CA GLU A 152 -2.33 6.97 1.27
C GLU A 152 -1.44 8.19 1.49
N LEU A 153 -1.65 8.90 2.61
CA LEU A 153 -0.76 10.01 2.98
C LEU A 153 0.67 9.52 3.23
N GLY A 154 0.86 8.31 3.75
CA GLY A 154 2.17 7.66 3.90
C GLY A 154 2.89 7.53 2.55
N HIS A 155 2.21 7.02 1.52
CA HIS A 155 2.75 6.97 0.16
C HIS A 155 3.10 8.36 -0.38
N LYS A 156 2.19 9.32 -0.23
CA LYS A 156 2.39 10.70 -0.72
C LYS A 156 3.57 11.39 -0.05
N ILE A 157 3.73 11.21 1.26
CA ILE A 157 4.84 11.79 2.03
C ILE A 157 6.16 11.17 1.58
N SER A 158 6.24 9.84 1.44
CA SER A 158 7.46 9.17 0.97
C SER A 158 7.82 9.61 -0.46
N ALA A 159 6.86 9.63 -1.38
CA ALA A 159 7.10 10.08 -2.74
C ALA A 159 7.65 11.52 -2.77
N LYS A 160 7.11 12.42 -1.94
CA LYS A 160 7.63 13.80 -1.81
C LYS A 160 9.06 13.84 -1.26
N ILE A 161 9.38 13.04 -0.25
CA ILE A 161 10.74 12.94 0.32
C ILE A 161 11.73 12.44 -0.74
N ASP A 162 11.29 11.49 -1.58
CA ASP A 162 12.12 10.89 -2.63
C ASP A 162 12.17 11.70 -3.93
N GLY A 163 11.50 12.86 -3.98
CA GLY A 163 11.45 13.71 -5.17
C GLY A 163 10.62 13.13 -6.33
N VAL A 164 9.73 12.19 -6.03
CA VAL A 164 8.80 11.58 -6.99
C VAL A 164 7.47 12.31 -6.92
N GLU A 165 7.07 12.95 -8.01
CA GLU A 165 5.76 13.59 -8.08
C GLU A 165 4.62 12.56 -8.05
N SER A 166 3.58 12.84 -7.27
CA SER A 166 2.38 12.01 -7.15
C SER A 166 1.10 12.84 -7.20
N SER A 167 0.01 12.22 -7.63
CA SER A 167 -1.32 12.82 -7.55
C SER A 167 -1.83 12.89 -6.10
N PRO A 168 -2.87 13.69 -5.81
CA PRO A 168 -3.70 13.42 -4.64
C PRO A 168 -4.33 12.02 -4.72
N PRO A 169 -4.75 11.42 -3.59
CA PRO A 169 -5.44 10.14 -3.58
C PRO A 169 -6.83 10.26 -4.22
N TYR A 170 -7.11 9.36 -5.15
CA TYR A 170 -8.44 9.18 -5.73
C TYR A 170 -9.11 8.01 -5.01
N PHE A 171 -9.92 8.33 -4.00
CA PHE A 171 -10.66 7.32 -3.26
C PHE A 171 -11.70 6.65 -4.16
N ILE A 172 -11.92 5.35 -3.97
CA ILE A 172 -12.86 4.59 -4.78
C ILE A 172 -14.02 4.18 -3.87
N PRO A 173 -15.23 4.78 -4.06
CA PRO A 173 -16.38 4.41 -3.27
C PRO A 173 -16.74 2.95 -3.51
N GLY A 174 -17.10 2.27 -2.44
CA GLY A 174 -17.46 0.87 -2.49
C GLY A 174 -18.95 0.65 -2.64
N ILE A 175 -19.37 -0.59 -2.45
CA ILE A 175 -20.77 -0.98 -2.36
C ILE A 175 -21.04 -1.29 -0.88
N PRO A 176 -21.85 -0.47 -0.18
CA PRO A 176 -22.22 -0.73 1.21
C PRO A 176 -22.72 -2.17 1.40
N PHE A 177 -22.47 -2.74 2.59
CA PHE A 177 -22.70 -4.13 2.98
C PHE A 177 -21.68 -5.14 2.44
N MET A 178 -21.10 -4.93 1.25
CA MET A 178 -20.06 -5.82 0.69
C MET A 178 -18.65 -5.35 1.07
N LEU A 179 -18.22 -4.22 0.51
CA LEU A 179 -16.93 -3.59 0.71
C LEU A 179 -17.19 -2.08 0.71
N PRO A 180 -17.07 -1.38 1.84
CA PRO A 180 -17.46 0.02 1.95
C PRO A 180 -16.61 0.96 1.07
N THR A 181 -15.42 0.54 0.69
CA THR A 181 -14.53 1.22 -0.24
C THR A 181 -13.62 0.20 -0.92
N PHE A 182 -13.18 0.50 -2.15
CA PHE A 182 -12.13 -0.25 -2.83
C PHE A 182 -10.72 0.32 -2.56
N GLY A 183 -10.59 1.20 -1.57
CA GLY A 183 -9.35 1.89 -1.23
C GLY A 183 -9.20 3.19 -2.01
N ALA A 184 -7.97 3.56 -2.31
CA ALA A 184 -7.64 4.74 -3.08
C ALA A 184 -6.51 4.45 -4.06
N ILE A 185 -6.41 5.26 -5.10
CA ILE A 185 -5.33 5.19 -6.07
C ILE A 185 -4.56 6.50 -6.04
N ILE A 186 -3.26 6.41 -5.80
CA ILE A 186 -2.30 7.47 -6.11
C ILE A 186 -1.63 7.13 -7.42
N PHE A 187 -1.73 8.06 -8.36
CA PHE A 187 -1.01 7.95 -9.61
C PHE A 187 0.36 8.62 -9.46
N GLN A 188 1.39 7.85 -9.72
CA GLN A 188 2.75 8.32 -9.76
C GLN A 188 3.01 9.02 -11.10
N LYS A 189 3.59 10.23 -11.05
CA LYS A 189 3.87 11.03 -12.25
C LYS A 189 5.30 10.92 -12.74
N GLY A 190 6.26 10.65 -11.85
CA GLY A 190 7.68 10.48 -12.18
C GLY A 190 8.17 9.04 -12.04
N PRO A 191 9.31 8.68 -12.65
CA PRO A 191 9.95 7.38 -12.45
C PRO A 191 10.54 7.22 -11.04
N ILE A 192 10.73 5.97 -10.60
CA ILE A 192 11.44 5.68 -9.35
C ILE A 192 12.93 5.60 -9.64
N VAL A 193 13.74 6.37 -8.90
CA VAL A 193 15.17 6.51 -9.21
C VAL A 193 15.94 5.24 -8.85
N ASN A 194 15.81 4.73 -7.63
CA ASN A 194 16.60 3.59 -7.17
C ASN A 194 15.76 2.60 -6.33
N ARG A 195 16.38 1.49 -5.92
CA ARG A 195 15.70 0.44 -5.13
C ARG A 195 15.31 0.89 -3.70
N ASP A 196 16.04 1.82 -3.10
CA ASP A 196 15.70 2.37 -1.78
C ASP A 196 14.39 3.19 -1.87
N ASP A 197 14.29 4.09 -2.84
CA ASP A 197 13.07 4.89 -3.08
C ASP A 197 11.87 3.97 -3.39
N MET A 198 12.09 2.88 -4.15
CA MET A 198 11.04 1.90 -4.44
C MET A 198 10.54 1.16 -3.18
N PHE A 199 11.46 0.82 -2.28
CA PHE A 199 11.13 0.21 -1.01
C PHE A 199 10.36 1.20 -0.12
N ASP A 200 10.87 2.43 0.03
CA ASP A 200 10.30 3.44 0.93
C ASP A 200 8.87 3.81 0.53
N ILE A 201 8.65 4.09 -0.76
CA ILE A 201 7.31 4.37 -1.30
C ILE A 201 6.37 3.18 -1.11
N GLY A 202 6.84 1.95 -1.31
CA GLY A 202 6.03 0.75 -1.10
C GLY A 202 5.72 0.48 0.37
N PHE A 203 6.66 0.77 1.27
CA PHE A 203 6.56 0.45 2.69
C PHE A 203 5.76 1.49 3.49
N SER A 204 5.86 2.77 3.12
CA SER A 204 5.36 3.90 3.90
C SER A 204 3.84 3.92 4.11
N GLY A 205 3.05 3.51 3.12
CA GLY A 205 1.61 3.41 3.25
C GLY A 205 1.19 2.30 4.22
N PRO A 206 1.59 1.04 3.97
CA PRO A 206 1.28 -0.08 4.86
C PRO A 206 1.66 0.17 6.32
N ILE A 207 2.85 0.72 6.60
CA ILE A 207 3.27 0.99 7.98
C ILE A 207 2.40 2.06 8.63
N ALA A 208 2.04 3.12 7.90
CA ALA A 208 1.17 4.18 8.41
C ALA A 208 -0.25 3.64 8.71
N GLY A 209 -0.85 2.90 7.77
CA GLY A 209 -2.17 2.27 7.95
C GLY A 209 -2.20 1.25 9.10
N PHE A 210 -1.15 0.45 9.23
CA PHE A 210 -0.98 -0.53 10.30
C PHE A 210 -0.92 0.12 11.68
N LEU A 211 -0.11 1.18 11.85
CA LEU A 211 0.00 1.91 13.11
C LEU A 211 -1.34 2.52 13.53
N VAL A 212 -2.09 3.10 12.59
CA VAL A 212 -3.44 3.62 12.87
C VAL A 212 -4.39 2.48 13.26
N SER A 213 -4.30 1.33 12.61
CA SER A 213 -5.12 0.17 12.94
C SER A 213 -4.81 -0.40 14.33
N ILE A 214 -3.55 -0.36 14.78
CA ILE A 214 -3.18 -0.68 16.18
C ILE A 214 -3.90 0.27 17.15
N VAL A 215 -3.87 1.57 16.88
CA VAL A 215 -4.55 2.57 17.73
C VAL A 215 -6.05 2.32 17.77
N VAL A 216 -6.69 2.11 16.63
CA VAL A 216 -8.13 1.83 16.55
C VAL A 216 -8.47 0.51 17.26
N ALA A 217 -7.64 -0.54 17.12
CA ALA A 217 -7.82 -1.79 17.85
C ALA A 217 -7.73 -1.58 19.36
N ALA A 218 -6.73 -0.84 19.84
CA ALA A 218 -6.60 -0.49 21.26
C ALA A 218 -7.82 0.28 21.79
N LEU A 219 -8.34 1.24 21.02
CA LEU A 219 -9.58 1.95 21.35
C LEU A 219 -10.79 1.01 21.39
N ALA A 220 -10.82 -0.01 20.54
CA ALA A 220 -11.88 -1.02 20.53
C ALA A 220 -11.88 -1.88 21.79
N PHE A 221 -10.69 -2.25 22.30
CA PHE A 221 -10.53 -2.91 23.60
C PHE A 221 -10.91 -1.98 24.76
N PHE A 222 -10.44 -0.73 24.72
CA PHE A 222 -10.71 0.25 25.76
C PHE A 222 -12.21 0.56 25.94
N ARG A 223 -12.94 0.69 24.82
CA ARG A 223 -14.40 0.93 24.82
C ARG A 223 -15.21 -0.36 25.01
N GLY A 224 -14.58 -1.53 24.93
CA GLY A 224 -15.22 -2.82 25.10
C GLY A 224 -15.55 -3.13 26.57
N THR A 225 -16.00 -4.36 26.81
CA THR A 225 -16.19 -4.90 28.15
C THR A 225 -15.55 -6.29 28.27
N TRP A 226 -15.47 -6.81 29.48
CA TRP A 226 -14.85 -8.10 29.78
C TRP A 226 -15.86 -9.02 30.43
N VAL A 227 -16.08 -10.16 29.80
CA VAL A 227 -17.15 -11.10 30.14
C VAL A 227 -16.58 -12.48 30.45
N SER A 228 -17.33 -13.27 31.21
CA SER A 228 -17.04 -14.68 31.43
C SER A 228 -17.16 -15.48 30.12
N ALA A 229 -16.58 -16.69 30.09
CA ALA A 229 -16.71 -17.58 28.93
C ALA A 229 -18.18 -17.95 28.64
N GLN A 230 -18.99 -18.11 29.70
CA GLN A 230 -20.42 -18.41 29.59
C GLN A 230 -21.17 -17.24 28.94
N GLU A 231 -20.96 -16.01 29.41
CA GLU A 231 -21.59 -14.82 28.84
C GLU A 231 -21.19 -14.62 27.37
N LEU A 232 -19.90 -14.78 27.04
CA LEU A 232 -19.45 -14.68 25.65
C LEU A 232 -20.15 -15.73 24.76
N SER A 233 -20.25 -16.98 25.23
CA SER A 233 -20.90 -18.04 24.47
C SER A 233 -22.37 -17.73 24.18
N LEU A 234 -23.09 -17.15 25.15
CA LEU A 234 -24.49 -16.76 25.00
C LEU A 234 -24.65 -15.60 24.02
N VAL A 235 -23.78 -14.59 24.08
CA VAL A 235 -23.78 -13.47 23.13
C VAL A 235 -23.47 -13.97 21.71
N MET A 236 -22.49 -14.87 21.56
CA MET A 236 -22.15 -15.46 20.26
C MET A 236 -23.28 -16.32 19.69
N GLU A 237 -23.98 -17.08 20.52
CA GLU A 237 -25.15 -17.86 20.09
C GLU A 237 -26.29 -16.95 19.62
N GLN A 238 -26.59 -15.88 20.37
CA GLN A 238 -27.58 -14.88 19.99
C GLN A 238 -27.20 -14.16 18.69
N ALA A 239 -25.94 -13.76 18.55
CA ALA A 239 -25.42 -13.13 17.34
C ALA A 239 -25.55 -14.07 16.13
N ARG A 240 -25.28 -15.38 16.31
CA ARG A 240 -25.45 -16.39 15.26
C ARG A 240 -26.91 -16.59 14.87
N LYS A 241 -27.82 -16.66 15.84
CA LYS A 241 -29.29 -16.71 15.59
C LYS A 241 -29.78 -15.47 14.85
N ALA A 242 -29.15 -14.33 15.07
CA ALA A 242 -29.41 -13.08 14.36
C ALA A 242 -28.77 -13.00 12.95
N GLY A 243 -28.15 -14.09 12.46
CA GLY A 243 -27.50 -14.18 11.15
C GLY A 243 -26.02 -13.79 11.14
N GLY A 244 -25.40 -13.62 12.32
CA GLY A 244 -23.99 -13.29 12.46
C GLY A 244 -23.07 -14.46 12.12
N ILE A 245 -22.01 -14.16 11.37
CA ILE A 245 -20.93 -15.10 11.08
C ILE A 245 -19.70 -14.67 11.89
N PRO A 246 -19.13 -15.54 12.75
CA PRO A 246 -17.93 -15.19 13.50
C PRO A 246 -16.77 -15.00 12.54
N LEU A 247 -16.07 -13.87 12.66
CA LEU A 247 -14.87 -13.58 11.91
C LEU A 247 -13.64 -14.00 12.73
N PRO A 248 -12.64 -14.67 12.12
CA PRO A 248 -11.39 -14.95 12.80
C PRO A 248 -10.66 -13.63 13.13
N SER A 249 -9.96 -13.61 14.25
CA SER A 249 -9.26 -12.42 14.73
C SER A 249 -7.81 -12.39 14.21
N PRO A 250 -7.29 -11.22 13.78
CA PRO A 250 -5.88 -11.05 13.48
C PRO A 250 -5.00 -11.37 14.69
N LEU A 251 -3.80 -11.90 14.45
CA LEU A 251 -2.84 -12.21 15.52
C LEU A 251 -2.57 -10.98 16.41
N LEU A 252 -2.56 -9.78 15.81
CA LEU A 252 -2.41 -8.52 16.53
C LEU A 252 -3.43 -8.36 17.68
N PHE A 253 -4.69 -8.78 17.51
CA PHE A 253 -5.71 -8.64 18.56
C PHE A 253 -5.37 -9.50 19.78
N TYR A 254 -4.82 -10.69 19.56
CA TYR A 254 -4.36 -11.56 20.65
C TYR A 254 -3.15 -10.98 21.39
N LEU A 255 -2.27 -10.25 20.69
CA LEU A 255 -1.12 -9.59 21.31
C LEU A 255 -1.48 -8.29 22.06
N ILE A 256 -2.52 -7.58 21.61
CA ILE A 256 -2.99 -6.35 22.27
C ILE A 256 -3.84 -6.69 23.51
N ARG A 257 -4.60 -7.80 23.49
CA ARG A 257 -5.49 -8.21 24.58
C ARG A 257 -4.86 -8.13 25.99
N PRO A 258 -3.64 -8.65 26.25
CA PRO A 258 -3.05 -8.65 27.59
C PRO A 258 -2.82 -7.25 28.18
N LEU A 259 -2.68 -6.22 27.34
CA LEU A 259 -2.45 -4.83 27.78
C LEU A 259 -3.64 -4.25 28.55
N PHE A 260 -4.81 -4.87 28.45
CA PHE A 260 -6.06 -4.42 29.06
C PHE A 260 -6.53 -5.29 30.23
N GLY A 261 -5.75 -6.32 30.61
CA GLY A 261 -5.66 -6.80 31.99
C GLY A 261 -6.89 -7.48 32.62
N HIS A 262 -7.44 -8.55 32.02
CA HIS A 262 -8.32 -9.48 32.75
C HIS A 262 -7.96 -10.95 32.50
N PRO A 263 -7.18 -11.60 33.38
CA PRO A 263 -6.69 -12.97 33.16
C PRO A 263 -7.82 -14.00 33.06
N ASP A 264 -8.91 -13.83 33.82
CA ASP A 264 -10.01 -14.79 33.89
C ASP A 264 -11.23 -14.40 33.04
N LYS A 265 -11.13 -13.33 32.23
CA LYS A 265 -12.22 -12.85 31.38
C LYS A 265 -11.82 -12.80 29.91
N LEU A 266 -12.83 -12.84 29.06
CA LEU A 266 -12.70 -12.72 27.62
C LEU A 266 -13.14 -11.32 27.17
N PRO A 267 -12.42 -10.71 26.22
CA PRO A 267 -12.78 -9.39 25.72
C PRO A 267 -14.02 -9.47 24.81
N LEU A 268 -14.96 -8.57 25.04
CA LEU A 268 -16.03 -8.23 24.12
C LEU A 268 -15.83 -6.78 23.68
N THR A 269 -15.11 -6.60 22.58
CA THR A 269 -14.63 -5.30 22.10
C THR A 269 -15.73 -4.47 21.42
N SER A 270 -15.55 -3.15 21.33
CA SER A 270 -16.49 -2.27 20.60
C SER A 270 -16.66 -2.77 19.15
N PRO A 271 -17.88 -3.13 18.70
CA PRO A 271 -18.05 -3.77 17.40
C PRO A 271 -17.68 -2.86 16.23
N ALA A 272 -17.99 -1.56 16.30
CA ALA A 272 -17.65 -0.58 15.27
C ALA A 272 -16.13 -0.43 15.11
N LEU A 273 -15.41 -0.15 16.21
CA LEU A 273 -13.97 0.05 16.18
C LEU A 273 -13.22 -1.24 15.85
N SER A 274 -13.66 -2.37 16.40
CA SER A 274 -13.04 -3.67 16.13
C SER A 274 -13.14 -4.05 14.67
N PHE A 275 -14.30 -3.83 14.05
CA PHE A 275 -14.48 -4.14 12.64
C PHE A 275 -13.70 -3.17 11.73
N ALA A 276 -13.62 -1.88 12.07
CA ALA A 276 -12.78 -0.93 11.34
C ALA A 276 -11.29 -1.31 11.40
N ALA A 277 -10.78 -1.65 12.59
CA ALA A 277 -9.40 -2.13 12.76
C ALA A 277 -9.16 -3.47 12.04
N TRP A 278 -10.11 -4.41 12.11
CA TRP A 278 -10.04 -5.68 11.39
C TRP A 278 -9.95 -5.47 9.87
N LEU A 279 -10.79 -4.61 9.30
CA LEU A 279 -10.74 -4.25 7.88
C LEU A 279 -9.43 -3.55 7.52
N GLY A 280 -8.97 -2.64 8.37
CA GLY A 280 -7.69 -1.95 8.18
C GLY A 280 -6.51 -2.90 8.08
N LEU A 281 -6.40 -3.81 9.06
CA LEU A 281 -5.37 -4.85 9.09
C LEU A 281 -5.48 -5.78 7.88
N LEU A 282 -6.70 -6.16 7.51
CA LEU A 282 -6.93 -6.97 6.31
C LEU A 282 -6.39 -6.27 5.05
N VAL A 283 -6.73 -5.00 4.85
CA VAL A 283 -6.26 -4.21 3.70
C VAL A 283 -4.73 -4.10 3.72
N THR A 284 -4.12 -3.81 4.87
CA THR A 284 -2.66 -3.81 5.03
C THR A 284 -2.07 -5.16 4.62
N ALA A 285 -2.60 -6.27 5.13
CA ALA A 285 -2.10 -7.61 4.84
C ALA A 285 -2.19 -7.94 3.35
N LEU A 286 -3.35 -7.70 2.74
CA LEU A 286 -3.57 -7.94 1.31
C LEU A 286 -2.61 -7.10 0.46
N ASN A 287 -2.39 -5.84 0.81
CA ASN A 287 -1.47 -4.97 0.10
C ASN A 287 0.00 -5.36 0.27
N LEU A 288 0.38 -6.05 1.35
CA LEU A 288 1.76 -6.49 1.59
C LEU A 288 2.18 -7.76 0.82
N PHE A 289 1.24 -8.47 0.18
CA PHE A 289 1.61 -9.62 -0.66
C PHE A 289 2.43 -9.17 -1.90
N PRO A 290 3.47 -9.92 -2.29
CA PRO A 290 4.33 -9.59 -3.44
C PRO A 290 3.65 -9.87 -4.78
N VAL A 291 2.53 -9.19 -5.06
CA VAL A 291 1.71 -9.39 -6.25
C VAL A 291 1.45 -8.07 -6.98
N TRP A 292 1.60 -8.11 -8.31
CA TRP A 292 1.15 -7.07 -9.22
C TRP A 292 1.61 -5.65 -8.80
N GLN A 293 0.69 -4.67 -8.73
CA GLN A 293 0.94 -3.28 -8.36
C GLN A 293 0.66 -2.97 -6.89
N LEU A 294 0.37 -4.01 -6.07
CA LEU A 294 0.21 -3.84 -4.63
C LEU A 294 1.52 -3.33 -4.01
N ASP A 295 1.41 -2.77 -2.81
CA ASP A 295 2.53 -2.19 -2.07
C ASP A 295 3.66 -3.21 -1.85
N GLY A 296 3.30 -4.44 -1.47
CA GLY A 296 4.17 -5.60 -1.36
C GLY A 296 4.85 -5.94 -2.69
N GLY A 297 4.16 -5.77 -3.81
CA GLY A 297 4.80 -5.90 -5.12
C GLY A 297 5.97 -4.94 -5.30
N ARG A 298 5.87 -3.69 -4.84
CA ARG A 298 6.98 -2.71 -4.93
C ARG A 298 8.09 -3.02 -3.93
N ILE A 299 7.70 -3.32 -2.68
CA ILE A 299 8.62 -3.70 -1.60
C ILE A 299 9.48 -4.87 -2.06
N PHE A 300 8.88 -5.97 -2.53
CA PHE A 300 9.64 -7.17 -2.87
C PHE A 300 10.42 -7.02 -4.18
N ARG A 301 9.97 -6.22 -5.16
CA ARG A 301 10.79 -5.87 -6.34
C ARG A 301 12.08 -5.13 -5.95
N SER A 302 12.13 -4.47 -4.80
CA SER A 302 13.34 -3.75 -4.37
C SER A 302 14.51 -4.69 -4.04
N ILE A 303 14.22 -5.97 -3.78
CA ILE A 303 15.22 -6.97 -3.44
C ILE A 303 15.25 -8.16 -4.40
N LEU A 304 14.10 -8.57 -4.95
CA LEU A 304 13.98 -9.73 -5.82
C LEU A 304 14.30 -9.39 -7.28
N SER A 305 14.89 -10.36 -7.98
CA SER A 305 14.96 -10.31 -9.44
C SER A 305 13.57 -10.44 -10.08
N PRO A 306 13.38 -10.03 -11.35
CA PRO A 306 12.08 -10.15 -12.04
C PRO A 306 11.53 -11.58 -12.05
N ARG A 307 12.41 -12.60 -12.18
CA ARG A 307 12.01 -14.01 -12.14
C ARG A 307 11.54 -14.42 -10.75
N GLN A 308 12.29 -14.07 -9.71
CA GLN A 308 11.92 -14.36 -8.31
C GLN A 308 10.63 -13.66 -7.91
N HIS A 309 10.45 -12.39 -8.30
CA HIS A 309 9.22 -11.65 -8.03
C HIS A 309 8.02 -12.31 -8.72
N ARG A 310 8.15 -12.73 -9.98
CA ARG A 310 7.07 -13.44 -10.69
C ARG A 310 6.68 -14.74 -9.98
N ILE A 311 7.65 -15.52 -9.51
CA ILE A 311 7.39 -16.74 -8.73
C ILE A 311 6.68 -16.39 -7.41
N ALA A 312 7.17 -15.40 -6.67
CA ALA A 312 6.57 -14.94 -5.43
C ALA A 312 5.12 -14.46 -5.63
N SER A 313 4.83 -13.79 -6.74
CA SER A 313 3.46 -13.38 -7.10
C SER A 313 2.53 -14.57 -7.30
N TYR A 314 2.94 -15.60 -8.05
CA TYR A 314 2.11 -16.79 -8.23
C TYR A 314 1.89 -17.57 -6.92
N ILE A 315 2.93 -17.70 -6.10
CA ILE A 315 2.82 -18.31 -4.76
C ILE A 315 1.82 -17.53 -3.91
N SER A 316 1.90 -16.21 -3.91
CA SER A 316 1.00 -15.35 -3.13
C SER A 316 -0.45 -15.44 -3.59
N ILE A 317 -0.69 -15.49 -4.90
CA ILE A 317 -2.02 -15.72 -5.47
C ILE A 317 -2.56 -17.08 -5.02
N ALA A 318 -1.74 -18.14 -5.04
CA ALA A 318 -2.15 -19.45 -4.57
C ALA A 318 -2.49 -19.42 -3.06
N VAL A 319 -1.62 -18.84 -2.23
CA VAL A 319 -1.87 -18.67 -0.78
C VAL A 319 -3.20 -17.96 -0.55
N LEU A 320 -3.43 -16.81 -1.19
CA LEU A 320 -4.67 -16.06 -1.08
C LEU A 320 -5.90 -16.90 -1.47
N ALA A 321 -5.81 -17.67 -2.56
CA ALA A 321 -6.91 -18.55 -2.99
C ALA A 321 -7.22 -19.63 -1.94
N PHE A 322 -6.19 -20.31 -1.40
CA PHE A 322 -6.34 -21.39 -0.43
C PHE A 322 -6.70 -20.90 0.98
N THR A 323 -6.51 -19.62 1.31
CA THR A 323 -6.88 -19.04 2.60
C THR A 323 -8.24 -18.34 2.57
N GLY A 324 -9.01 -18.45 1.48
CA GLY A 324 -10.38 -17.91 1.40
C GLY A 324 -10.54 -16.57 0.70
N TYR A 325 -9.49 -16.07 0.04
CA TYR A 325 -9.54 -14.85 -0.78
C TYR A 325 -9.61 -15.16 -2.28
N PHE A 326 -10.33 -16.22 -2.65
CA PHE A 326 -10.40 -16.72 -4.04
C PHE A 326 -10.75 -15.64 -5.07
N LEU A 327 -11.79 -14.83 -4.82
CA LEU A 327 -12.20 -13.76 -5.75
C LEU A 327 -11.10 -12.71 -5.94
N PHE A 328 -10.41 -12.34 -4.85
CA PHE A 328 -9.30 -11.40 -4.91
C PHE A 328 -8.08 -12.01 -5.63
N ALA A 329 -7.77 -13.27 -5.36
CA ALA A 329 -6.72 -14.01 -6.05
C ALA A 329 -6.98 -14.11 -7.56
N LEU A 330 -8.23 -14.41 -7.96
CA LEU A 330 -8.66 -14.45 -9.35
C LEU A 330 -8.52 -13.07 -10.02
N LEU A 331 -8.95 -12.01 -9.34
CA LEU A 331 -8.79 -10.64 -9.82
C LEU A 331 -7.31 -10.32 -10.09
N LEU A 332 -6.42 -10.61 -9.13
CA LEU A 332 -4.98 -10.39 -9.27
C LEU A 332 -4.38 -11.19 -10.43
N LEU A 333 -4.78 -12.46 -10.59
CA LEU A 333 -4.33 -13.32 -11.68
C LEU A 333 -4.71 -12.77 -13.06
N LEU A 334 -5.91 -12.21 -13.20
CA LEU A 334 -6.39 -11.63 -14.47
C LEU A 334 -5.72 -10.28 -14.79
N LEU A 335 -5.36 -9.49 -13.78
CA LEU A 335 -4.77 -8.17 -13.98
C LEU A 335 -3.24 -8.20 -14.18
N MET A 336 -2.55 -9.16 -13.55
CA MET A 336 -1.08 -9.24 -13.54
C MET A 336 -0.42 -9.25 -14.94
N PRO A 337 -0.88 -10.02 -15.94
CA PRO A 337 -0.20 -10.11 -17.24
C PRO A 337 -0.27 -8.82 -18.09
N ARG A 338 -1.19 -7.90 -17.77
CA ARG A 338 -1.53 -6.76 -18.64
C ARG A 338 -0.66 -5.53 -18.43
N VAL A 339 0.22 -5.52 -17.43
CA VAL A 339 0.99 -4.33 -17.04
C VAL A 339 2.50 -4.61 -17.17
N PRO A 340 3.23 -3.88 -18.04
CA PRO A 340 4.68 -3.98 -18.12
C PRO A 340 5.36 -3.64 -16.79
N ASP A 341 6.40 -4.39 -16.44
CA ASP A 341 7.20 -4.12 -15.25
C ASP A 341 8.05 -2.85 -15.47
N ILE A 342 7.98 -1.90 -14.53
CA ILE A 342 8.76 -0.65 -14.61
C ILE A 342 9.85 -0.75 -13.54
N PRO A 343 11.07 -1.16 -13.90
CA PRO A 343 12.17 -1.21 -12.95
C PRO A 343 12.61 0.21 -12.54
N PRO A 344 13.31 0.36 -11.41
CA PRO A 344 13.95 1.63 -11.08
C PRO A 344 14.97 2.03 -12.14
N LEU A 345 15.24 3.32 -12.24
CA LEU A 345 16.19 3.88 -13.19
C LEU A 345 17.62 3.38 -12.94
N ASP A 346 18.03 3.33 -11.67
CA ASP A 346 19.25 2.70 -11.20
C ASP A 346 18.99 1.22 -10.87
N GLN A 347 19.51 0.33 -11.70
CA GLN A 347 19.42 -1.12 -11.51
C GLN A 347 20.72 -1.73 -10.95
N VAL A 348 21.79 -0.93 -10.86
CA VAL A 348 23.12 -1.34 -10.41
C VAL A 348 23.18 -1.35 -8.89
N SER A 349 22.70 -0.28 -8.26
CA SER A 349 22.84 -0.13 -6.81
C SER A 349 21.93 -1.08 -6.05
N PRO A 350 22.45 -1.82 -5.04
CA PRO A 350 21.65 -2.72 -4.24
C PRO A 350 20.78 -1.95 -3.23
N LEU A 351 19.74 -2.62 -2.73
CA LEU A 351 18.97 -2.13 -1.58
C LEU A 351 19.89 -1.95 -0.36
N SER A 352 19.77 -0.82 0.32
CA SER A 352 20.52 -0.48 1.52
C SER A 352 20.30 -1.48 2.66
N ARG A 353 21.30 -1.65 3.53
CA ARG A 353 21.27 -2.63 4.62
C ARG A 353 20.12 -2.38 5.61
N GLY A 354 19.82 -1.12 5.94
CA GLY A 354 18.70 -0.77 6.82
C GLY A 354 17.36 -1.22 6.26
N ARG A 355 17.11 -0.98 4.96
CA ARG A 355 15.86 -1.37 4.29
C ARG A 355 15.74 -2.88 4.12
N LYS A 356 16.86 -3.59 3.93
CA LYS A 356 16.88 -5.06 4.01
C LYS A 356 16.42 -5.56 5.39
N LEU A 357 16.85 -4.92 6.48
CA LEU A 357 16.41 -5.28 7.83
C LEU A 357 14.91 -4.99 8.04
N MET A 358 14.39 -3.93 7.43
CA MET A 358 12.96 -3.59 7.49
C MET A 358 12.03 -4.63 6.88
N PHE A 359 12.53 -5.61 6.10
CA PHE A 359 11.72 -6.76 5.70
C PHE A 359 11.25 -7.59 6.91
N ILE A 360 11.98 -7.59 8.03
CA ILE A 360 11.50 -8.21 9.27
C ILE A 360 10.19 -7.55 9.71
N VAL A 361 10.12 -6.23 9.62
CA VAL A 361 8.90 -5.47 9.96
C VAL A 361 7.79 -5.76 8.96
N VAL A 362 8.10 -5.85 7.66
CA VAL A 362 7.12 -6.24 6.62
C VAL A 362 6.50 -7.60 6.91
N PHE A 363 7.33 -8.62 7.18
CA PHE A 363 6.84 -9.96 7.50
C PHE A 363 6.08 -10.00 8.84
N ALA A 364 6.54 -9.24 9.85
CA ALA A 364 5.82 -9.12 11.11
C ALA A 364 4.44 -8.48 10.89
N MET A 365 4.34 -7.38 10.15
CA MET A 365 3.06 -6.75 9.83
C MET A 365 2.13 -7.71 9.07
N LEU A 366 2.65 -8.44 8.09
CA LEU A 366 1.86 -9.45 7.36
C LEU A 366 1.35 -10.54 8.31
N ALA A 367 2.20 -11.10 9.16
CA ALA A 367 1.81 -12.15 10.12
C ALA A 367 0.82 -11.63 11.18
N LEU A 368 0.98 -10.39 11.64
CA LEU A 368 0.12 -9.78 12.65
C LEU A 368 -1.26 -9.41 12.10
N SER A 369 -1.34 -9.07 10.81
CA SER A 369 -2.53 -8.51 10.19
C SER A 369 -3.34 -9.52 9.38
N PHE A 370 -2.68 -10.52 8.79
CA PHE A 370 -3.32 -11.48 7.90
C PHE A 370 -4.23 -12.45 8.65
N VAL A 371 -5.39 -12.73 8.07
CA VAL A 371 -6.42 -13.58 8.68
C VAL A 371 -6.89 -14.62 7.66
N PRO A 372 -6.57 -15.91 7.81
CA PRO A 372 -7.18 -16.94 6.96
C PRO A 372 -8.70 -17.01 7.18
N MET A 373 -9.48 -16.96 6.09
CA MET A 373 -10.96 -16.97 6.11
C MET A 373 -11.55 -18.38 5.94
N LEU A 374 -10.77 -19.33 5.41
CA LEU A 374 -11.13 -20.75 5.41
C LEU A 374 -10.62 -21.41 6.70
N PRO A 375 -11.40 -22.28 7.35
CA PRO A 375 -10.88 -23.10 8.44
C PRO A 375 -9.88 -24.10 7.85
N PHE A 376 -8.65 -24.09 8.37
CA PHE A 376 -7.72 -25.21 8.23
C PHE A 376 -7.94 -26.19 9.38
#